data_AF-A0A2D4NLZ0-F1
#
_entry.id   AF-A0A2D4NLZ0-F1
#
_cell.length_a   1.000
_cell.length_b   1.000
_cell.length_c   1.000
_cell.angle_alpha   90.00
_cell.angle_beta   90.00
_cell.angle_gamma   90.00
#
_symmetry.space_group_name_H-M   'P 1'
#
loop_
_entity.id
_entity.type
_entity.pdbx_description
1 polymer ?
#
loop_
_entity_poly.entity_id
_entity_poly.type
_entity_poly.pdbx_seq_one_letter_code
_entity_poly.pdbx_strand_id
1 'polypeptide(L)'
;YKIIWRKRKGFAHTAIDAKVPIIPLFTQNIREGYMTYVDTRLMRWLYERNRWLIFPVCGMFPVKLITHIGKPIPYDPDTTPEKLAEKTQRAIEDLRDKHQKIPGSILHALRQRFEAHNKDK
;
A
#
# COMPACT_ATOMS: atom_id res chain seq x y z
N TYR A 1 1.06 10.03 1.80
CA TYR A 1 1.04 8.56 1.64
C TYR A 1 2.01 8.13 0.52
N LYS A 2 3.34 8.26 0.70
CA LYS A 2 4.31 7.89 -0.34
C LYS A 2 4.57 6.39 -0.34
N ILE A 3 4.39 5.71 -1.48
CA ILE A 3 4.71 4.29 -1.62
C ILE A 3 6.23 4.14 -1.75
N ILE A 4 6.82 3.23 -0.97
CA ILE A 4 8.27 2.97 -0.95
C ILE A 4 8.52 1.65 -1.66
N TRP A 5 8.61 1.66 -2.99
CA TRP A 5 8.74 0.42 -3.78
C TRP A 5 10.19 -0.09 -3.85
N ARG A 6 11.17 0.81 -4.05
CA ARG A 6 12.60 0.49 -4.31
C ARG A 6 12.77 -0.42 -5.53
N LYS A 7 13.84 -1.22 -5.57
CA LYS A 7 14.16 -2.19 -6.64
C LYS A 7 13.44 -3.54 -6.45
N ARG A 8 12.29 -3.57 -5.77
CA ARG A 8 11.55 -4.81 -5.48
C ARG A 8 10.77 -5.24 -6.71
N LYS A 9 11.24 -6.32 -7.35
CA LYS A 9 10.68 -6.88 -8.58
C LYS A 9 10.41 -8.38 -8.53
N GLY A 10 10.51 -9.02 -7.36
CA GLY A 10 10.34 -10.47 -7.21
C GLY A 10 8.97 -10.95 -7.68
N PHE A 11 7.89 -10.27 -7.29
CA PHE A 11 6.53 -10.60 -7.72
C PHE A 11 6.35 -10.53 -9.25
N ALA A 12 7.06 -9.60 -9.91
CA ALA A 12 6.97 -9.44 -11.35
C ALA A 12 7.64 -10.60 -12.10
N HIS A 13 8.75 -11.15 -11.58
CA HIS A 13 9.37 -12.36 -12.14
C HIS A 13 8.41 -13.54 -12.03
N THR A 14 7.86 -13.78 -10.83
CA THR A 14 6.90 -14.87 -10.60
C THR A 14 5.66 -14.75 -11.49
N ALA A 15 5.14 -13.53 -11.69
CA ALA A 15 3.96 -13.33 -12.54
C ALA A 15 4.25 -13.61 -14.02
N ILE A 16 5.45 -13.24 -14.50
CA ILE A 16 5.89 -13.50 -15.88
C ILE A 16 6.10 -15.00 -16.08
N ASP A 17 6.79 -15.66 -15.16
CA ASP A 17 7.07 -17.10 -15.22
C ASP A 17 5.77 -17.92 -15.20
N ALA A 18 4.81 -17.53 -14.36
CA ALA A 18 3.51 -18.17 -14.25
C ALA A 18 2.50 -17.73 -15.33
N LYS A 19 2.82 -16.72 -16.15
CA LYS A 19 1.93 -16.14 -17.17
C LYS A 19 0.57 -15.71 -16.64
N VAL A 20 0.55 -15.11 -15.44
CA VAL A 20 -0.68 -14.69 -14.74
C VAL A 20 -0.84 -13.16 -14.69
N PRO A 21 -2.07 -12.65 -14.69
CA PRO A 21 -2.31 -11.23 -14.49
C PRO A 21 -2.04 -10.80 -13.04
N ILE A 22 -1.65 -9.53 -12.86
CA ILE A 22 -1.43 -8.93 -11.53
C ILE A 22 -2.62 -8.05 -11.16
N ILE A 23 -3.18 -8.24 -9.98
CA ILE A 23 -4.29 -7.41 -9.48
C ILE A 23 -3.74 -6.42 -8.45
N PRO A 24 -3.72 -5.11 -8.73
CA PRO A 24 -3.29 -4.11 -7.77
C PRO A 24 -4.34 -3.92 -6.67
N LEU A 25 -3.89 -3.88 -5.43
CA LEU A 25 -4.72 -3.69 -4.24
C LEU A 25 -4.21 -2.49 -3.44
N PHE A 26 -5.13 -1.66 -2.96
CA PHE A 26 -4.83 -0.57 -2.04
C PHE A 26 -5.81 -0.58 -0.86
N THR A 27 -5.28 -0.59 0.36
CA THR A 27 -6.10 -0.53 1.57
C THR A 27 -6.06 0.87 2.16
N GLN A 28 -7.22 1.54 2.15
CA GLN A 28 -7.44 2.85 2.76
C GLN A 28 -7.26 2.78 4.28
N ASN A 29 -6.76 3.87 4.87
CA ASN A 29 -6.57 4.08 6.31
C ASN A 29 -5.56 3.15 7.02
N ILE A 30 -4.78 2.37 6.26
CA ILE A 30 -3.87 1.39 6.84
C ILE A 30 -2.76 2.04 7.70
N ARG A 31 -2.33 3.28 7.38
CA ARG A 31 -1.30 3.99 8.18
C ARG A 31 -1.87 4.63 9.45
N GLU A 32 -3.15 5.01 9.45
CA GLU A 32 -3.83 5.51 10.65
C GLU A 32 -4.14 4.38 11.63
N GLY A 33 -4.34 3.15 11.13
CA GLY A 33 -4.52 1.97 11.97
C GLY A 33 -3.23 1.55 12.70
N TYR A 34 -2.08 1.83 12.11
CA TYR A 34 -0.77 1.46 12.65
C TYR A 34 0.16 2.69 12.64
N MET A 35 0.22 3.42 13.76
CA MET A 35 1.23 4.46 13.92
C MET A 35 2.60 3.80 14.15
N THR A 36 3.37 3.70 13.08
CA THR A 36 4.83 3.61 13.22
C THR A 36 5.32 4.99 13.65
N TYR A 37 5.67 5.14 14.93
CA TYR A 37 5.99 6.42 15.57
C TYR A 37 7.11 7.23 14.90
N VAL A 38 7.93 6.60 14.03
CA VAL A 38 9.19 7.20 13.60
C VAL A 38 9.57 6.71 12.18
N ASP A 39 9.09 7.35 11.11
CA ASP A 39 9.72 7.22 9.76
C ASP A 39 10.98 8.11 9.67
N THR A 40 11.85 8.02 10.67
CA THR A 40 13.09 8.80 10.69
C THR A 40 14.18 8.01 9.99
N ARG A 41 15.00 8.73 9.21
CA ARG A 41 16.15 8.18 8.47
C ARG A 41 17.06 7.30 9.35
N LEU A 42 17.20 7.64 10.63
CA LEU A 42 17.92 6.87 11.64
C LEU A 42 17.32 5.47 11.88
N MET A 43 16.00 5.40 12.04
CA MET A 43 15.27 4.17 12.34
C MET A 43 15.31 3.20 11.16
N ARG A 44 15.23 3.75 9.94
CA ARG A 44 15.44 3.04 8.68
C ARG A 44 16.88 2.53 8.53
N TRP A 45 17.88 3.36 8.84
CA TRP A 45 19.29 2.97 8.81
C TRP A 45 19.57 1.83 9.80
N LEU A 46 19.05 1.94 11.02
CA LEU A 46 19.22 0.92 12.06
C LEU A 46 18.60 -0.42 11.65
N TYR A 47 17.43 -0.40 11.00
CA TYR A 47 16.79 -1.60 10.45
C TYR A 47 17.56 -2.23 9.30
N GLU A 48 18.07 -1.43 8.36
CA GLU A 48 18.89 -1.93 7.25
C GLU A 48 20.21 -2.52 7.74
N ARG A 49 20.79 -1.95 8.80
CA ARG A 49 22.03 -2.39 9.44
C ARG A 49 21.85 -3.71 10.21
N ASN A 50 20.87 -3.77 11.11
CA ASN A 50 20.76 -4.87 12.06
C ASN A 50 19.77 -5.96 11.62
N ARG A 51 18.87 -5.70 10.66
CA ARG A 51 17.74 -6.58 10.24
C ARG A 51 16.90 -7.13 11.40
N TRP A 52 17.09 -6.58 12.59
CA TRP A 52 16.46 -6.92 13.85
C TRP A 52 16.03 -5.62 14.50
N LEU A 53 14.72 -5.40 14.57
CA LEU A 53 14.10 -4.45 15.48
C LEU A 53 12.59 -4.68 15.52
N ILE A 54 12.07 -5.03 16.69
CA ILE A 54 10.66 -4.90 17.02
C ILE A 54 10.42 -3.39 17.07
N PHE A 55 9.90 -2.81 15.98
CA PHE A 55 9.45 -1.43 16.01
C PHE A 55 8.28 -1.34 16.98
N PRO A 56 8.24 -0.36 17.90
CA PRO A 56 7.04 -0.10 18.67
C PRO A 56 5.96 0.38 17.69
N VAL A 57 5.18 -0.58 17.18
CA VAL A 57 3.94 -0.31 16.47
C VAL A 57 2.94 0.04 17.54
N CYS A 58 2.80 1.32 17.86
CA CYS A 58 1.60 1.76 18.56
C CYS A 58 0.51 1.85 17.51
N GLY A 59 -0.40 0.89 17.54
CA GLY A 59 -1.42 0.76 16.52
C GLY A 59 -2.64 0.02 17.06
N MET A 60 -3.41 -0.55 16.14
CA MET A 60 -4.72 -1.16 16.37
C MET A 60 -5.82 -0.15 16.71
N PHE A 61 -5.68 1.10 16.25
CA PHE A 61 -6.84 2.00 16.28
C PHE A 61 -7.95 1.35 15.45
N PRO A 62 -9.20 1.33 15.95
CA PRO A 62 -10.32 0.71 15.27
C PRO A 62 -10.79 1.57 14.07
N VAL A 63 -9.89 1.98 13.19
CA VAL A 63 -10.21 2.69 11.96
C VAL A 63 -10.87 1.74 10.97
N LYS A 64 -11.68 2.30 10.07
CA LYS A 64 -12.28 1.52 8.98
C LYS A 64 -11.24 1.27 7.89
N LEU A 65 -10.89 0.01 7.68
CA LEU A 65 -10.03 -0.43 6.59
C LEU A 65 -10.90 -0.83 5.39
N ILE A 66 -10.67 -0.17 4.25
CA ILE A 66 -11.38 -0.48 2.99
C ILE A 66 -10.33 -0.88 1.96
N THR A 67 -10.42 -2.11 1.45
CA THR A 67 -9.54 -2.57 0.38
C THR A 67 -10.19 -2.31 -0.97
N HIS A 68 -9.54 -1.45 -1.75
CA HIS A 68 -9.91 -1.16 -3.13
C HIS A 68 -9.16 -2.08 -4.08
N ILE A 69 -9.93 -2.79 -4.90
CA ILE A 69 -9.42 -3.71 -5.92
C ILE A 69 -9.35 -2.95 -7.24
N GLY A 70 -8.14 -2.85 -7.81
CA GLY A 70 -7.95 -2.22 -9.11
C GLY A 70 -8.17 -3.17 -10.28
N LYS A 71 -8.08 -2.61 -11.49
CA LYS A 71 -8.19 -3.39 -12.71
C LYS A 71 -7.00 -4.36 -12.84
N PRO A 72 -7.22 -5.62 -13.23
CA PRO A 72 -6.12 -6.56 -13.49
C PRO A 72 -5.20 -6.02 -14.58
N ILE A 73 -3.89 -6.12 -14.36
CA ILE A 73 -2.86 -5.86 -15.35
C ILE A 73 -2.67 -7.17 -16.12
N PRO A 74 -3.05 -7.24 -17.41
CA PRO A 74 -2.92 -8.46 -18.18
C PRO A 74 -1.44 -8.82 -18.39
N TYR A 75 -1.18 -10.12 -18.56
CA TYR A 75 0.13 -10.62 -18.95
C TYR A 75 0.45 -10.17 -20.37
N ASP A 76 1.69 -9.74 -20.57
CA ASP A 76 2.23 -9.32 -21.84
C ASP A 76 3.62 -9.96 -22.02
N PRO A 77 3.84 -10.77 -23.07
CA PRO A 77 5.09 -11.49 -23.28
C PRO A 77 6.32 -10.58 -23.50
N ASP A 78 6.12 -9.33 -23.94
CA ASP A 78 7.22 -8.41 -24.27
C ASP A 78 7.61 -7.50 -23.08
N THR A 79 6.94 -7.65 -21.94
CA THR A 79 7.14 -6.77 -20.79
C THR A 79 8.29 -7.22 -19.90
N THR A 80 9.24 -6.32 -19.63
CA THR A 80 10.32 -6.57 -18.67
C THR A 80 9.79 -6.53 -17.22
N PRO A 81 10.39 -7.30 -16.28
CA PRO A 81 9.98 -7.27 -14.87
C PRO A 81 10.01 -5.87 -14.24
N GLU A 82 10.93 -5.01 -14.69
CA GLU A 82 11.03 -3.60 -14.25
C GLU A 82 9.83 -2.79 -14.70
N LYS A 83 9.45 -2.90 -15.99
CA LYS A 83 8.30 -2.20 -16.55
C LYS A 83 7.00 -2.69 -15.90
N LEU A 84 6.88 -3.99 -15.66
CA LEU A 84 5.73 -4.57 -14.97
C LEU A 84 5.63 -4.04 -13.53
N ALA A 85 6.76 -3.94 -12.83
CA ALA A 85 6.79 -3.42 -11.48
C ALA A 85 6.41 -1.93 -11.42
N GLU A 86 6.90 -1.13 -12.37
CA GLU A 86 6.55 0.28 -12.48
C GLU A 86 5.06 0.49 -12.81
N LYS A 87 4.52 -0.29 -13.75
CA LYS A 87 3.08 -0.26 -14.10
C LYS A 87 2.21 -0.63 -12.90
N THR A 88 2.62 -1.65 -12.14
CA THR A 88 1.94 -2.06 -10.91
C THR A 88 2.01 -0.97 -9.85
N GLN A 89 3.17 -0.36 -9.66
CA GLN A 89 3.35 0.74 -8.71
C GLN A 89 2.42 1.91 -9.06
N ARG A 90 2.41 2.36 -10.32
CA ARG A 90 1.52 3.43 -10.79
C ARG A 90 0.06 3.11 -10.56
N ALA A 91 -0.38 1.89 -10.88
CA ALA A 91 -1.77 1.48 -10.65
C ALA A 91 -2.17 1.52 -9.15
N ILE A 92 -1.25 1.17 -8.24
CA ILE A 92 -1.50 1.28 -6.80
C ILE A 92 -1.49 2.75 -6.34
N GLU A 93 -0.62 3.59 -6.92
CA GLU A 93 -0.58 5.03 -6.66
C GLU A 93 -1.87 5.72 -7.13
N ASP A 94 -2.41 5.35 -8.29
CA ASP A 94 -3.70 5.84 -8.79
C ASP A 94 -4.86 5.43 -7.87
N LEU A 95 -4.86 4.16 -7.41
CA LEU A 95 -5.84 3.69 -6.42
C LEU A 95 -5.73 4.45 -5.10
N ARG A 96 -4.51 4.74 -4.65
CA ARG A 96 -4.26 5.55 -3.46
C ARG A 96 -4.84 6.95 -3.64
N ASP A 97 -4.47 7.64 -4.72
CA ASP A 97 -4.83 9.05 -4.91
C ASP A 97 -6.34 9.23 -5.11
N LYS A 98 -7.02 8.22 -5.66
CA LYS A 98 -8.48 8.20 -5.78
C LYS A 98 -9.21 8.03 -4.44
N HIS A 99 -8.69 7.20 -3.53
CA HIS A 99 -9.45 6.80 -2.33
C HIS A 99 -8.91 7.37 -1.01
N GLN A 100 -7.65 7.77 -0.96
CA GLN A 100 -7.00 8.26 0.26
C GLN A 100 -6.91 9.80 0.26
N LYS A 101 -7.45 10.43 1.30
CA LYS A 101 -7.20 11.85 1.57
C LYS A 101 -5.80 12.04 2.16
N ILE A 102 -5.07 13.04 1.67
CA ILE A 102 -3.72 13.40 2.12
C ILE A 102 -3.72 14.89 2.49
N PRO A 103 -3.27 15.30 3.69
CA PRO A 103 -2.68 14.48 4.76
C PRO A 103 -3.70 13.53 5.42
N GLY A 104 -3.21 12.39 5.89
CA GLY A 104 -4.03 11.41 6.62
C GLY A 104 -4.36 11.91 8.02
N SER A 105 -5.52 11.50 8.57
CA SER A 105 -5.97 11.90 9.91
C SER A 105 -6.65 10.75 10.63
N ILE A 106 -6.15 10.41 11.83
CA ILE A 106 -6.70 9.33 12.67
C ILE A 106 -8.12 9.65 13.11
N LEU A 107 -8.41 10.88 13.52
CA LEU A 107 -9.74 11.30 13.93
C LEU A 107 -10.75 11.15 12.79
N HIS A 108 -10.36 11.53 11.58
CA HIS A 108 -11.20 11.34 10.38
C HIS A 108 -11.42 9.84 10.10
N ALA A 109 -10.35 9.03 10.16
CA ALA A 109 -10.44 7.59 9.92
C ALA A 109 -11.26 6.83 10.99
N LEU A 110 -11.25 7.31 12.24
CA LEU A 110 -12.11 6.81 13.32
C LEU A 110 -13.56 7.24 13.13
N ARG A 111 -13.80 8.49 12.73
CA ARG A 111 -15.15 9.00 12.42
C ARG A 111 -15.79 8.20 11.28
N GLN A 112 -15.03 7.88 10.22
CA GLN A 112 -15.47 7.02 9.11
C GLN A 112 -15.93 5.62 9.54
N ARG A 113 -15.51 5.14 10.73
CA ARG A 113 -16.01 3.87 11.29
C ARG A 113 -17.48 3.96 11.68
N PHE A 114 -17.89 5.11 12.23
CA PHE A 114 -19.23 5.32 12.78
C PHE A 114 -20.17 6.06 11.81
N GLU A 115 -19.64 6.72 10.78
CA GLU A 115 -20.46 7.23 9.70
C GLU A 115 -21.19 6.06 9.01
N ALA A 116 -22.52 6.04 9.15
CA ALA A 116 -23.38 5.13 8.43
C ALA A 116 -23.07 5.29 6.94
N HIS A 117 -22.75 4.17 6.29
CA HIS A 117 -22.56 4.16 4.85
C HIS A 117 -23.94 4.42 4.23
N ASN A 118 -24.24 5.67 3.90
CA ASN A 118 -25.23 5.94 2.88
C ASN A 118 -24.66 5.28 1.61
N LYS A 119 -25.23 4.12 1.28
CA LYS A 119 -25.01 3.46 -0.01
C LYS A 119 -25.72 4.33 -1.04
N ASP A 120 -25.04 5.37 -1.50
CA ASP A 120 -25.45 5.99 -2.75
C ASP A 120 -25.23 4.94 -3.86
N LYS A 121 -26.33 4.69 -4.57
CA LYS A 121 -26.52 3.70 -5.63
C LYS A 121 -25.56 3.90 -6.80
#